data_AF-A0A1F2UKI8-F1
#
_entry.id   AF-A0A1F2UKI8-F1
#
_cell.length_a   1.000
_cell.length_b   1.000
_cell.length_c   1.000
_cell.angle_alpha   90.00
_cell.angle_beta   90.00
_cell.angle_gamma   90.00
#
_symmetry.space_group_name_H-M   'P 1'
#
loop_
_entity.id
_entity.type
_entity.pdbx_description
1 polymer ?
#
loop_
_entity_poly.entity_id
_entity_poly.type
_entity_poly.pdbx_seq_one_letter_code
_entity_poly.pdbx_strand_id
1 'polypeptide(L)'
;MDSPVRPDRTEQLDRTLQRIYYGILSLILGFFVYFNIVAALGTIPAVCGICHAPAHTALEQSKHSDVGCTSCHAGNEPFGIVSQRLALARMIPAKLSGFYRKPVTTLVPAKNCLGCHEPIESKVIESKGLRVSHKEIISAGYACGDCHSTVAHGKNAVRQNFAEVGKCLTCHNDTTASSECASCHVNDAKRDPSSRVLGAWQISHGENWRQTHGMDNLQTCQACHSKLYCSTCHKTELPHANSWIVSHGKEVKSSNEAAAGCTQCHSESLCKNCHSLEMPHPQSFLARHSSLVKKDGDKNCYQCHLKESCTRCHKYHAHPGIPEDKLKLLHKEAGLD
;
A
#
# COMPACT_ATOMS: atom_id res chain seq x y z
N MET A 1 -87.58 -17.46 -2.32
CA MET A 1 -86.20 -17.79 -2.73
C MET A 1 -85.58 -16.53 -3.29
N ASP A 2 -85.01 -15.69 -2.43
CA ASP A 2 -84.31 -14.49 -2.89
C ASP A 2 -82.94 -14.89 -3.45
N SER A 3 -82.73 -14.59 -4.73
CA SER A 3 -81.44 -14.77 -5.37
C SER A 3 -80.49 -13.66 -4.88
N PRO A 4 -79.26 -13.97 -4.46
CA PRO A 4 -78.33 -12.95 -4.00
C PRO A 4 -77.98 -12.02 -5.17
N VAL A 5 -78.26 -10.72 -4.99
CA VAL A 5 -77.86 -9.65 -5.90
C VAL A 5 -76.33 -9.68 -6.01
N ARG A 6 -75.81 -9.96 -7.21
CA ARG A 6 -74.37 -9.91 -7.46
C ARG A 6 -73.91 -8.45 -7.39
N PRO A 7 -72.85 -8.14 -6.63
CA PRO A 7 -72.36 -6.76 -6.50
C PRO A 7 -71.95 -6.20 -7.86
N ASP A 8 -72.20 -4.91 -8.07
CA ASP A 8 -71.83 -4.17 -9.27
C ASP A 8 -70.30 -4.25 -9.48
N ARG A 9 -69.87 -4.35 -10.74
CA ARG A 9 -68.47 -4.44 -11.16
C ARG A 9 -67.65 -3.25 -10.64
N THR A 10 -68.28 -2.08 -10.51
CA THR A 10 -67.69 -0.86 -9.92
C THR A 10 -67.43 -1.03 -8.42
N GLU A 11 -68.40 -1.58 -7.69
CA GLU A 11 -68.33 -1.84 -6.25
C GLU A 11 -67.28 -2.92 -5.90
N GLN A 12 -67.12 -3.93 -6.76
CA GLN A 12 -66.04 -4.91 -6.65
C GLN A 12 -64.65 -4.30 -6.92
N LEU A 13 -64.56 -3.35 -7.86
CA LEU A 13 -63.31 -2.65 -8.17
C LEU A 13 -62.88 -1.75 -7.00
N ASP A 14 -63.81 -1.00 -6.41
CA ASP A 14 -63.56 -0.13 -5.25
C ASP A 14 -63.11 -0.92 -4.02
N ARG A 15 -63.76 -2.04 -3.70
CA ARG A 15 -63.32 -2.91 -2.59
C ARG A 15 -61.94 -3.51 -2.83
N THR A 16 -61.58 -3.80 -4.08
CA THR A 16 -60.26 -4.32 -4.46
C THR A 16 -59.19 -3.24 -4.32
N LEU A 17 -59.45 -2.04 -4.83
CA LEU A 17 -58.56 -0.88 -4.69
C LEU A 17 -58.36 -0.49 -3.22
N GLN A 18 -59.42 -0.52 -2.42
CA GLN A 18 -59.37 -0.23 -0.99
C GLN A 18 -58.54 -1.27 -0.22
N ARG A 19 -58.67 -2.56 -0.56
CA ARG A 19 -57.81 -3.63 0.00
C ARG A 19 -56.35 -3.46 -0.41
N ILE A 20 -56.07 -3.11 -1.66
CA ILE A 20 -54.71 -2.83 -2.15
C ILE A 20 -54.14 -1.62 -1.40
N TYR A 21 -54.90 -0.53 -1.26
CA TYR A 21 -54.50 0.68 -0.56
C TYR A 21 -54.15 0.41 0.91
N TYR A 22 -55.04 -0.25 1.65
CA TYR A 22 -54.76 -0.61 3.05
C TYR A 22 -53.65 -1.66 3.18
N GLY A 23 -53.50 -2.55 2.20
CA GLY A 23 -52.36 -3.48 2.12
C GLY A 23 -51.03 -2.75 1.97
N ILE A 24 -50.94 -1.79 1.04
CA ILE A 24 -49.75 -0.95 0.84
C ILE A 24 -49.47 -0.12 2.10
N LEU A 25 -50.48 0.53 2.69
CA LEU A 25 -50.33 1.29 3.93
C LEU A 25 -49.81 0.42 5.08
N SER A 26 -50.33 -0.80 5.22
CA SER A 26 -49.88 -1.74 6.27
C SER A 26 -48.43 -2.18 6.05
N LEU A 27 -48.02 -2.38 4.79
CA LEU A 27 -46.63 -2.68 4.45
C LEU A 27 -45.69 -1.50 4.75
N ILE A 28 -46.11 -0.28 4.41
CA ILE A 28 -45.34 0.95 4.71
C ILE A 28 -45.21 1.13 6.22
N LEU A 29 -46.31 0.98 6.97
CA LEU A 29 -46.30 1.08 8.43
C LEU A 29 -45.41 -0.01 9.05
N GLY A 30 -45.54 -1.26 8.59
CA GLY A 30 -44.71 -2.37 9.04
C GLY A 30 -43.22 -2.14 8.78
N PHE A 31 -42.88 -1.62 7.59
CA PHE A 31 -41.51 -1.21 7.26
C PHE A 31 -41.01 -0.10 8.18
N PHE A 32 -41.84 0.91 8.46
CA PHE A 32 -41.46 2.02 9.34
C PHE A 32 -41.24 1.54 10.79
N VAL A 33 -42.12 0.69 11.32
CA VAL A 33 -41.96 0.09 12.65
C VAL A 33 -40.69 -0.76 12.71
N TYR A 34 -40.48 -1.63 11.72
CA TYR A 34 -39.26 -2.44 11.62
C TYR A 34 -38.00 -1.58 11.58
N PHE A 35 -37.98 -0.55 10.74
CA PHE A 35 -36.85 0.37 10.63
C PHE A 35 -36.55 1.06 11.96
N ASN A 36 -37.58 1.52 12.70
CA ASN A 36 -37.40 2.16 14.00
C ASN A 36 -36.90 1.17 15.08
N ILE A 37 -37.37 -0.08 15.06
CA ILE A 37 -36.86 -1.13 15.97
C ILE A 37 -35.38 -1.42 15.69
N VAL A 38 -35.01 -1.65 14.42
CA VAL A 38 -33.61 -1.88 14.03
C VAL A 38 -32.74 -0.67 14.37
N ALA A 39 -33.26 0.55 14.15
CA ALA A 39 -32.61 1.79 14.51
C ALA A 39 -32.33 1.91 16.02
N ALA A 40 -33.31 1.58 16.86
CA ALA A 40 -33.17 1.61 18.31
C ALA A 40 -32.17 0.54 18.79
N LEU A 41 -32.27 -0.69 18.27
CA LEU A 41 -31.34 -1.78 18.59
C LEU A 41 -29.90 -1.47 18.18
N GLY A 42 -29.71 -0.74 17.07
CA GLY A 42 -28.40 -0.31 16.59
C GLY A 42 -27.66 0.68 17.51
N THR A 43 -28.34 1.24 18.52
CA THR A 43 -27.72 2.15 19.52
C THR A 43 -27.30 1.44 20.80
N ILE A 44 -27.67 0.17 20.98
CA ILE A 44 -27.43 -0.58 22.21
C ILE A 44 -26.13 -1.40 22.04
N PRO A 45 -25.04 -1.09 22.78
CA PRO A 45 -23.77 -1.79 22.65
C PRO A 45 -23.89 -3.32 22.82
N ALA A 46 -24.75 -3.76 23.74
CA ALA A 46 -25.00 -5.18 24.00
C ALA A 46 -25.52 -5.94 22.76
N VAL A 47 -26.32 -5.30 21.91
CA VAL A 47 -26.82 -5.92 20.66
C VAL A 47 -25.67 -6.16 19.68
N CYS A 48 -24.74 -5.20 19.58
CA CYS A 48 -23.51 -5.39 18.80
C CYS A 48 -22.66 -6.53 19.38
N GLY A 49 -22.58 -6.62 20.71
CA GLY A 49 -21.85 -7.65 21.46
C GLY A 49 -22.32 -9.08 21.17
N ILE A 50 -23.59 -9.31 20.82
CA ILE A 50 -24.09 -10.65 20.43
C ILE A 50 -23.29 -11.21 19.25
N CYS A 51 -22.94 -10.37 18.29
CA CYS A 51 -22.18 -10.78 17.09
C CYS A 51 -20.69 -10.45 17.19
N HIS A 52 -20.32 -9.38 17.91
CA HIS A 52 -18.96 -8.84 18.05
C HIS A 52 -18.41 -9.00 19.48
N ALA A 53 -18.75 -10.09 20.17
CA ALA A 53 -18.39 -10.31 21.58
C ALA A 53 -16.91 -10.04 21.92
N PRO A 54 -15.91 -10.53 21.14
CA PRO A 54 -14.51 -10.25 21.46
C PRO A 54 -14.14 -8.76 21.41
N ALA A 55 -14.73 -8.01 20.49
CA ALA A 55 -14.51 -6.56 20.37
C ALA A 55 -15.24 -5.78 21.47
N HIS A 56 -16.44 -6.22 21.84
CA HIS A 56 -17.21 -5.64 22.95
C HIS A 56 -16.45 -5.75 24.27
N THR A 57 -16.03 -6.95 24.65
CA THR A 57 -15.26 -7.18 25.88
C THR A 57 -13.94 -6.41 25.88
N ALA A 58 -13.28 -6.28 24.72
CA ALA A 58 -12.05 -5.51 24.65
C ALA A 58 -12.27 -3.99 24.81
N LEU A 59 -13.39 -3.46 24.29
CA LEU A 59 -13.75 -2.05 24.47
C LEU A 59 -14.05 -1.72 25.93
N GLU A 60 -14.79 -2.59 26.63
CA GLU A 60 -15.08 -2.46 28.06
C GLU A 60 -13.80 -2.43 28.92
N GLN A 61 -12.74 -3.09 28.48
CA GLN A 61 -11.44 -3.11 29.15
C GLN A 61 -10.51 -1.95 28.73
N SER A 62 -10.92 -1.15 27.74
CA SER A 62 -10.10 -0.07 27.17
C SER A 62 -10.31 1.25 27.90
N LYS A 63 -9.55 2.28 27.50
CA LYS A 63 -9.78 3.67 27.95
C LYS A 63 -11.04 4.31 27.36
N HIS A 64 -11.74 3.61 26.46
CA HIS A 64 -12.97 4.05 25.82
C HIS A 64 -14.18 3.21 26.27
N SER A 65 -14.16 2.68 27.50
CA SER A 65 -15.27 1.87 28.06
C SER A 65 -16.62 2.60 28.03
N ASP A 66 -16.59 3.93 28.13
CA ASP A 66 -17.78 4.78 28.21
C ASP A 66 -18.24 5.27 26.83
N VAL A 67 -17.59 4.82 25.74
CA VAL A 67 -17.89 5.25 24.36
C VAL A 67 -18.67 4.15 23.64
N GLY A 68 -19.82 4.52 23.07
CA GLY A 68 -20.64 3.62 22.27
C GLY A 68 -19.99 3.24 20.92
N CYS A 69 -20.31 2.05 20.41
CA CYS A 69 -19.74 1.53 19.15
C CYS A 69 -20.01 2.47 17.95
N THR A 70 -21.16 3.13 17.94
CA THR A 70 -21.63 4.02 16.86
C THR A 70 -20.78 5.29 16.76
N SER A 71 -20.28 5.83 17.87
CA SER A 71 -19.45 7.04 17.89
C SER A 71 -18.20 6.90 17.03
N CYS A 72 -17.61 5.70 17.01
CA CYS A 72 -16.45 5.40 16.18
C CYS A 72 -16.82 4.83 14.80
N HIS A 73 -17.79 3.91 14.72
CA HIS A 73 -18.06 3.17 13.46
C HIS A 73 -19.09 3.83 12.53
N ALA A 74 -20.03 4.61 13.06
CA ALA A 74 -20.96 5.43 12.27
C ALA A 74 -20.49 6.89 12.20
N GLY A 75 -19.79 7.37 13.24
CA GLY A 75 -19.41 8.77 13.38
C GLY A 75 -20.59 9.66 13.77
N ASN A 76 -20.34 10.96 13.86
CA ASN A 76 -21.33 11.96 14.29
C ASN A 76 -22.18 12.53 13.13
N GLU A 77 -22.00 12.02 11.91
CA GLU A 77 -22.74 12.51 10.74
C GLU A 77 -24.10 11.82 10.58
N PRO A 78 -25.17 12.56 10.22
CA PRO A 78 -26.50 11.99 10.03
C PRO A 78 -26.54 10.82 9.04
N PHE A 79 -25.76 10.89 7.96
CA PHE A 79 -25.65 9.84 6.95
C PHE A 79 -24.87 8.60 7.45
N GLY A 80 -23.96 8.78 8.40
CA GLY A 80 -23.20 7.68 9.02
C GLY A 80 -24.13 6.73 9.78
N ILE A 81 -25.08 7.28 10.54
CA ILE A 81 -26.08 6.49 11.27
C ILE A 81 -27.00 5.73 10.31
N VAL A 82 -27.45 6.38 9.23
CA VAL A 82 -28.32 5.72 8.23
C VAL A 82 -27.58 4.57 7.53
N SER A 83 -26.33 4.80 7.10
CA SER A 83 -25.52 3.77 6.45
C SER A 83 -25.24 2.58 7.37
N GLN A 84 -24.98 2.83 8.66
CA GLN A 84 -24.82 1.80 9.66
C GLN A 84 -26.10 0.96 9.84
N ARG A 85 -27.28 1.59 9.86
CA ARG A 85 -28.57 0.88 9.98
C ARG A 85 -28.84 -0.03 8.79
N LEU A 86 -28.56 0.44 7.57
CA LEU A 86 -28.64 -0.39 6.37
C LEU A 86 -27.64 -1.54 6.41
N ALA A 87 -26.44 -1.31 6.96
CA ALA A 87 -25.46 -2.37 7.17
C ALA A 87 -25.96 -3.43 8.15
N LEU A 88 -26.60 -3.04 9.27
CA LEU A 88 -27.20 -3.98 10.24
C LEU A 88 -28.25 -4.88 9.60
N ALA A 89 -29.14 -4.32 8.77
CA ALA A 89 -30.15 -5.09 8.04
C ALA A 89 -29.54 -6.17 7.12
N ARG A 90 -28.32 -5.95 6.61
CA ARG A 90 -27.56 -6.96 5.84
C ARG A 90 -26.81 -7.95 6.72
N MET A 91 -26.26 -7.49 7.85
CA MET A 91 -25.36 -8.28 8.69
C MET A 91 -26.11 -9.37 9.46
N ILE A 92 -27.33 -9.08 9.93
CA ILE A 92 -28.17 -10.04 10.66
C ILE A 92 -28.44 -11.32 9.84
N PRO A 93 -29.00 -11.27 8.62
CA PRO A 93 -29.23 -12.47 7.83
C PRO A 93 -27.93 -13.15 7.40
N ALA A 94 -26.86 -12.40 7.13
CA ALA A 94 -25.54 -12.98 6.81
C ALA A 94 -24.97 -13.79 7.99
N LYS A 95 -25.17 -13.31 9.23
CA LYS A 95 -24.78 -14.03 10.45
C LYS A 95 -25.62 -15.29 10.66
N LEU A 96 -26.94 -15.20 10.50
CA LEU A 96 -27.87 -16.33 10.68
C LEU A 96 -27.66 -17.43 9.64
N SER A 97 -27.42 -17.04 8.38
CA SER A 97 -27.21 -17.98 7.28
C SER A 97 -25.78 -18.53 7.21
N GLY A 98 -24.83 -17.91 7.90
CA GLY A 98 -23.41 -18.28 7.84
C GLY A 98 -22.69 -17.82 6.56
N PHE A 99 -23.39 -17.20 5.61
CA PHE A 99 -22.81 -16.73 4.34
C PHE A 99 -22.12 -15.37 4.49
N TYR A 100 -20.89 -15.38 4.97
CA TYR A 100 -20.01 -14.20 4.99
C TYR A 100 -18.54 -14.60 4.90
N ARG A 101 -17.70 -13.69 4.41
CA ARG A 101 -16.25 -13.90 4.33
C ARG A 101 -15.54 -13.29 5.54
N LYS A 102 -14.57 -14.02 6.07
CA LYS A 102 -13.62 -13.52 7.07
C LYS A 102 -12.33 -13.04 6.38
N PRO A 103 -11.62 -12.06 6.95
CA PRO A 103 -12.01 -11.31 8.14
C PRO A 103 -13.04 -10.22 7.82
N VAL A 104 -13.99 -9.99 8.73
CA VAL A 104 -14.91 -8.85 8.65
C VAL A 104 -14.17 -7.62 9.16
N THR A 105 -13.91 -6.66 8.28
CA THR A 105 -13.22 -5.42 8.60
C THR A 105 -14.08 -4.22 8.25
N THR A 106 -13.85 -3.11 8.93
CA THR A 106 -14.40 -1.81 8.60
C THR A 106 -13.33 -0.77 8.86
N LEU A 107 -13.32 0.29 8.04
CA LEU A 107 -12.43 1.43 8.24
C LEU A 107 -13.13 2.42 9.19
N VAL A 108 -12.41 2.88 10.21
CA VAL A 108 -12.82 4.01 11.04
C VAL A 108 -12.06 5.24 10.55
N PRO A 109 -12.71 6.21 9.88
CA PRO A 109 -12.05 7.41 9.39
C PRO A 109 -11.50 8.28 10.54
N ALA A 110 -10.40 8.99 10.30
CA ALA A 110 -9.77 9.85 11.31
C ALA A 110 -10.72 10.90 11.91
N LYS A 111 -11.64 11.45 11.09
CA LYS A 111 -12.65 12.43 11.54
C LYS A 111 -13.50 11.94 12.72
N ASN A 112 -13.78 10.64 12.82
CA ASN A 112 -14.57 10.08 13.92
C ASN A 112 -13.79 10.14 15.24
N CYS A 113 -12.47 9.98 15.19
CA CYS A 113 -11.59 10.16 16.34
C CYS A 113 -11.44 11.65 16.69
N LEU A 114 -11.27 12.50 15.67
CA LEU A 114 -11.10 13.95 15.84
C LEU A 114 -12.33 14.64 16.44
N GLY A 115 -13.52 14.03 16.36
CA GLY A 115 -14.72 14.52 17.07
C GLY A 115 -14.53 14.69 18.58
N CYS A 116 -13.59 13.94 19.19
CA CYS A 116 -13.18 14.11 20.60
C CYS A 116 -11.69 14.47 20.75
N HIS A 117 -10.86 14.20 19.74
CA HIS A 117 -9.41 14.39 19.76
C HIS A 117 -8.91 15.52 18.83
N GLU A 118 -9.76 16.49 18.51
CA GLU A 118 -9.45 17.65 17.65
C GLU A 118 -8.06 18.29 17.92
N PRO A 119 -7.63 18.50 19.19
CA PRO A 119 -6.36 19.18 19.45
C PRO A 119 -5.12 18.42 18.94
N ILE A 120 -5.23 17.12 18.63
CA ILE A 120 -4.11 16.32 18.14
C ILE A 120 -3.72 16.72 16.72
N GLU A 121 -4.66 17.20 15.91
CA GLU A 121 -4.40 17.57 14.51
C GLU A 121 -3.45 18.76 14.39
N SER A 122 -3.48 19.70 15.33
CA SER A 122 -2.69 20.93 15.28
C SER A 122 -1.42 20.89 16.16
N LYS A 123 -1.17 19.80 16.88
CA LYS A 123 -0.08 19.70 17.85
C LYS A 123 0.95 18.66 17.45
N VAL A 124 2.21 18.98 17.73
CA VAL A 124 3.29 18.00 17.79
C VAL A 124 3.18 17.29 19.14
N ILE A 125 3.02 15.97 19.10
CA ILE A 125 2.87 15.15 20.30
C ILE A 125 4.17 14.39 20.53
N GLU A 126 4.70 14.47 21.75
CA GLU A 126 5.80 13.64 22.20
C GLU A 126 5.28 12.56 23.15
N SER A 127 5.52 11.30 22.83
CA SER A 127 5.10 10.17 23.64
C SER A 127 6.07 9.01 23.48
N LYS A 128 6.43 8.36 24.59
CA LYS A 128 7.36 7.22 24.61
C LYS A 128 8.69 7.46 23.87
N GLY A 129 9.19 8.70 23.87
CA GLY A 129 10.43 9.08 23.19
C GLY A 129 10.30 9.31 21.68
N LEU A 130 9.08 9.28 21.13
CA LEU A 130 8.77 9.64 19.75
C LEU A 130 8.05 10.98 19.69
N ARG A 131 8.47 11.84 18.76
CA ARG A 131 7.83 13.10 18.38
C ARG A 131 7.12 12.91 17.05
N VAL A 132 5.83 13.21 17.01
CA VAL A 132 5.01 13.05 15.82
C VAL A 132 4.09 14.26 15.63
N SER A 133 4.09 14.82 14.42
CA SER A 133 3.02 15.69 13.94
C SER A 133 1.98 14.83 13.21
N HIS A 134 0.72 14.88 13.67
CA HIS A 134 -0.36 14.10 13.04
C HIS A 134 -0.95 14.81 11.83
N LYS A 135 -0.74 16.13 11.68
CA LYS A 135 -1.32 16.94 10.60
C LYS A 135 -0.97 16.40 9.22
N GLU A 136 0.31 16.21 8.95
CA GLU A 136 0.83 15.77 7.65
C GLU A 136 0.41 14.31 7.37
N ILE A 137 0.40 13.47 8.41
CA ILE A 137 -0.03 12.06 8.32
C ILE A 137 -1.51 11.96 7.93
N ILE A 138 -2.38 12.73 8.60
CA ILE A 138 -3.82 12.78 8.30
C ILE A 138 -4.04 13.38 6.90
N SER A 139 -3.29 14.44 6.54
CA SER A 139 -3.36 15.07 5.22
C SER A 139 -2.92 14.12 4.09
N ALA A 140 -2.00 13.19 4.37
CA ALA A 140 -1.60 12.12 3.46
C ALA A 140 -2.64 10.99 3.35
N GLY A 141 -3.76 11.07 4.08
CA GLY A 141 -4.88 10.14 3.98
C GLY A 141 -4.84 8.96 4.95
N TYR A 142 -3.89 8.92 5.90
CA TYR A 142 -3.84 7.87 6.91
C TYR A 142 -4.93 8.05 7.96
N ALA A 143 -5.59 6.97 8.32
CA ALA A 143 -6.53 6.91 9.43
C ALA A 143 -5.78 6.65 10.75
N CYS A 144 -6.36 7.09 11.87
CA CYS A 144 -5.78 6.84 13.20
C CYS A 144 -5.54 5.34 13.45
N GLY A 145 -6.46 4.49 13.00
CA GLY A 145 -6.37 3.03 13.10
C GLY A 145 -5.26 2.40 12.26
N ASP A 146 -4.63 3.11 11.33
CA ASP A 146 -3.48 2.58 10.58
C ASP A 146 -2.24 2.43 11.46
N CYS A 147 -2.18 3.12 12.60
CA CYS A 147 -1.13 2.98 13.61
C CYS A 147 -1.67 2.67 15.02
N HIS A 148 -2.93 3.01 15.32
CA HIS A 148 -3.55 2.87 16.64
C HIS A 148 -4.71 1.86 16.64
N SER A 149 -4.64 0.80 15.84
CA SER A 149 -5.77 -0.14 15.66
C SER A 149 -6.16 -0.90 16.93
N THR A 150 -5.26 -0.99 17.91
CA THR A 150 -5.45 -1.75 19.15
C THR A 150 -6.05 -0.91 20.29
N VAL A 151 -6.27 0.40 20.08
CA VAL A 151 -6.75 1.32 21.14
C VAL A 151 -8.10 0.90 21.73
N ALA A 152 -9.03 0.46 20.88
CA ALA A 152 -10.38 0.08 21.29
C ALA A 152 -10.58 -1.43 21.43
N HIS A 153 -9.81 -2.24 20.70
CA HIS A 153 -10.03 -3.69 20.62
C HIS A 153 -8.85 -4.54 21.09
N GLY A 154 -7.74 -3.92 21.51
CA GLY A 154 -6.55 -4.61 22.00
C GLY A 154 -6.10 -5.72 21.05
N LYS A 155 -5.85 -6.90 21.60
CA LYS A 155 -5.47 -8.10 20.82
C LYS A 155 -6.57 -8.63 19.88
N ASN A 156 -7.82 -8.23 20.10
CA ASN A 156 -8.96 -8.63 19.28
C ASN A 156 -9.13 -7.73 18.04
N ALA A 157 -8.28 -6.72 17.86
CA ALA A 157 -8.20 -6.00 16.61
C ALA A 157 -7.84 -6.97 15.47
N VAL A 158 -8.66 -6.98 14.41
CA VAL A 158 -8.47 -7.88 13.26
C VAL A 158 -7.08 -7.73 12.63
N ARG A 159 -6.57 -6.50 12.61
CA ARG A 159 -5.19 -6.17 12.25
C ARG A 159 -4.60 -5.37 13.39
N GLN A 160 -3.53 -5.89 14.00
CA GLN A 160 -2.78 -5.18 15.04
C GLN A 160 -1.70 -4.34 14.37
N ASN A 161 -2.02 -3.07 14.15
CA ASN A 161 -1.14 -2.09 13.56
C ASN A 161 -0.54 -1.24 14.69
N PHE A 162 0.73 -0.90 14.52
CA PHE A 162 1.46 -0.02 15.41
C PHE A 162 2.15 1.08 14.59
N ALA A 163 2.58 2.16 15.27
CA ALA A 163 3.43 3.19 14.69
C ALA A 163 4.86 2.64 14.50
N GLU A 164 5.01 1.75 13.54
CA GLU A 164 6.28 1.12 13.19
C GLU A 164 7.14 2.06 12.35
N VAL A 165 8.45 2.06 12.60
CA VAL A 165 9.40 2.96 11.92
C VAL A 165 9.32 2.84 10.39
N GLY A 166 9.09 1.63 9.85
CA GLY A 166 8.95 1.41 8.41
C GLY A 166 7.80 2.21 7.78
N LYS A 167 6.70 2.45 8.51
CA LYS A 167 5.60 3.30 8.04
C LYS A 167 6.02 4.76 7.94
N CYS A 168 6.79 5.24 8.91
CA CYS A 168 7.32 6.61 8.89
C CYS A 168 8.29 6.78 7.71
N LEU A 169 9.18 5.81 7.49
CA LEU A 169 10.19 5.82 6.42
C LEU A 169 9.61 5.74 5.01
N THR A 170 8.32 5.45 4.86
CA THR A 170 7.63 5.57 3.57
C THR A 170 7.68 7.01 3.04
N CYS A 171 7.67 8.00 3.95
CA CYS A 171 7.79 9.42 3.62
C CYS A 171 9.10 10.04 4.15
N HIS A 172 9.61 9.58 5.28
CA HIS A 172 10.87 10.06 5.87
C HIS A 172 12.07 9.33 5.24
N ASN A 173 12.45 9.71 4.03
CA ASN A 173 13.43 9.03 3.18
C ASN A 173 14.45 9.99 2.53
N ASP A 174 14.63 11.17 3.10
CA ASP A 174 15.48 12.29 2.62
C ASP A 174 15.10 12.85 1.25
N THR A 175 14.07 12.30 0.62
CA THR A 175 13.51 12.82 -0.64
C THR A 175 12.21 13.58 -0.38
N THR A 176 11.29 12.99 0.41
CA THR A 176 9.99 13.60 0.74
C THR A 176 10.04 14.34 2.08
N ALA A 177 10.65 13.72 3.09
CA ALA A 177 10.90 14.31 4.39
C ALA A 177 12.22 13.81 4.97
N SER A 178 12.82 14.57 5.89
CA SER A 178 14.06 14.19 6.57
C SER A 178 13.93 12.84 7.27
N SER A 179 14.92 11.98 7.07
CA SER A 179 15.05 10.69 7.77
C SER A 179 15.98 10.77 8.99
N GLU A 180 16.45 11.97 9.36
CA GLU A 180 17.32 12.16 10.52
C GLU A 180 16.67 11.65 11.80
N CYS A 181 17.36 10.73 12.50
CA CYS A 181 16.81 10.03 13.66
C CYS A 181 16.27 10.98 14.74
N ALA A 182 16.98 12.09 14.99
CA ALA A 182 16.64 13.08 16.02
C ALA A 182 15.36 13.89 15.70
N SER A 183 14.91 13.90 14.44
CA SER A 183 13.65 14.55 14.05
C SER A 183 12.44 13.88 14.69
N CYS A 184 12.52 12.56 14.92
CA CYS A 184 11.46 11.76 15.51
C CYS A 184 11.82 11.22 16.90
N HIS A 185 13.09 10.94 17.20
CA HIS A 185 13.52 10.37 18.47
C HIS A 185 14.09 11.46 19.40
N VAL A 186 13.31 11.85 20.41
CA VAL A 186 13.61 13.03 21.25
C VAL A 186 14.41 12.73 22.51
N ASN A 187 14.41 11.49 22.98
CA ASN A 187 15.20 10.97 24.10
C ASN A 187 15.25 9.46 23.93
N ASP A 188 16.44 8.83 23.97
CA ASP A 188 16.71 7.39 23.77
C ASP A 188 15.44 6.54 23.80
N ALA A 189 14.77 6.48 22.64
CA ALA A 189 13.41 5.96 22.59
C ALA A 189 13.46 4.50 22.99
N LYS A 190 12.92 4.19 24.17
CA LYS A 190 12.89 2.81 24.65
C LYS A 190 12.09 2.01 23.64
N ARG A 191 12.74 1.06 22.97
CA ARG A 191 12.07 0.11 22.07
C ARG A 191 10.92 -0.54 22.84
N ASP A 192 9.70 -0.39 22.35
CA ASP A 192 8.53 -1.06 22.92
C ASP A 192 8.74 -2.59 22.79
N PRO A 193 8.82 -3.35 23.89
CA PRO A 193 9.05 -4.79 23.83
C PRO A 193 7.99 -5.53 23.00
N SER A 194 6.77 -4.97 22.87
CA SER A 194 5.70 -5.58 22.08
C SER A 194 6.04 -5.64 20.59
N SER A 195 6.90 -4.75 20.07
CA SER A 195 7.34 -4.79 18.67
C SER A 195 8.20 -6.01 18.34
N ARG A 196 8.70 -6.73 19.36
CA ARG A 196 9.46 -7.98 19.17
C ARG A 196 8.56 -9.19 18.95
N VAL A 197 7.30 -9.11 19.37
CA VAL A 197 6.37 -10.25 19.44
C VAL A 197 5.12 -10.02 18.58
N LEU A 198 4.83 -8.77 18.19
CA LEU A 198 3.65 -8.38 17.43
C LEU A 198 4.06 -7.38 16.32
N GLY A 199 3.40 -7.48 15.16
CA GLY A 199 3.57 -6.54 14.05
C GLY A 199 4.56 -6.99 12.97
N ALA A 200 4.82 -6.13 11.99
CA ALA A 200 5.65 -6.46 10.83
C ALA A 200 7.13 -6.64 11.20
N TRP A 201 7.57 -6.04 12.32
CA TRP A 201 8.95 -6.18 12.80
C TRP A 201 9.35 -7.63 13.09
N GLN A 202 8.45 -8.44 13.66
CA GLN A 202 8.71 -9.87 13.89
C GLN A 202 8.91 -10.64 12.58
N ILE A 203 8.30 -10.18 11.49
CA ILE A 203 8.44 -10.83 10.17
C ILE A 203 9.90 -10.73 9.71
N SER A 204 10.56 -9.59 9.88
CA SER A 204 11.95 -9.38 9.42
C SER A 204 13.02 -9.63 10.50
N HIS A 205 12.64 -9.79 11.77
CA HIS A 205 13.58 -9.96 12.90
C HIS A 205 13.26 -11.14 13.83
N GLY A 206 12.27 -11.97 13.50
CA GLY A 206 11.92 -13.18 14.23
C GLY A 206 12.75 -14.40 13.81
N GLU A 207 12.45 -15.58 14.37
CA GLU A 207 13.20 -16.82 14.12
C GLU A 207 13.27 -17.19 12.62
N ASN A 208 12.21 -16.90 11.87
CA ASN A 208 12.09 -17.20 10.43
C ASN A 208 12.56 -16.05 9.52
N TRP A 209 13.30 -15.06 10.03
CA TRP A 209 13.65 -13.86 9.26
C TRP A 209 14.38 -14.17 7.94
N ARG A 210 15.17 -15.23 7.89
CA ARG A 210 15.92 -15.62 6.68
C ARG A 210 15.00 -15.93 5.50
N GLN A 211 13.78 -16.39 5.76
CA GLN A 211 12.78 -16.69 4.73
C GLN A 211 11.90 -15.49 4.40
N THR A 212 11.83 -14.49 5.28
CA THR A 212 10.83 -13.41 5.23
C THR A 212 11.41 -12.00 5.08
N HIS A 213 12.73 -11.82 5.20
CA HIS A 213 13.39 -10.50 5.14
C HIS A 213 13.27 -9.80 3.78
N GLY A 214 13.03 -10.54 2.70
CA GLY A 214 12.82 -9.98 1.36
C GLY A 214 11.38 -9.52 1.09
N MET A 215 10.47 -9.62 2.07
CA MET A 215 9.05 -9.26 1.88
C MET A 215 8.75 -7.78 2.13
N ASP A 216 9.72 -7.00 2.61
CA ASP A 216 9.59 -5.57 2.88
C ASP A 216 10.48 -4.75 1.93
N ASN A 217 10.31 -3.44 1.94
CA ASN A 217 11.07 -2.50 1.13
C ASN A 217 12.54 -2.44 1.60
N LEU A 218 13.50 -2.67 0.69
CA LEU A 218 14.94 -2.64 1.05
C LEU A 218 15.39 -1.30 1.66
N GLN A 219 14.81 -0.18 1.25
CA GLN A 219 15.16 1.15 1.77
C GLN A 219 14.82 1.29 3.27
N THR A 220 13.78 0.62 3.77
CA THR A 220 13.43 0.70 5.21
C THR A 220 14.48 -0.01 6.07
N CYS A 221 15.05 -1.11 5.57
CA CYS A 221 16.15 -1.82 6.24
C CYS A 221 17.40 -0.93 6.35
N GLN A 222 17.69 -0.14 5.30
CA GLN A 222 18.88 0.71 5.25
C GLN A 222 18.88 1.86 6.24
N ALA A 223 17.71 2.25 6.75
CA ALA A 223 17.61 3.26 7.80
C ALA A 223 18.32 2.81 9.10
N CYS A 224 18.44 1.49 9.32
CA CYS A 224 19.13 0.91 10.48
C CYS A 224 20.38 0.12 10.12
N HIS A 225 20.42 -0.51 8.94
CA HIS A 225 21.49 -1.41 8.52
C HIS A 225 22.32 -0.80 7.39
N SER A 226 23.64 -0.96 7.47
CA SER A 226 24.51 -0.60 6.33
C SER A 226 24.30 -1.55 5.15
N LYS A 227 24.58 -1.09 3.92
CA LYS A 227 24.51 -1.91 2.70
C LYS A 227 25.38 -3.18 2.76
N LEU A 228 26.49 -3.13 3.52
CA LEU A 228 27.39 -4.26 3.72
C LEU A 228 26.74 -5.42 4.46
N TYR A 229 25.70 -5.15 5.27
CA TYR A 229 24.94 -6.20 5.94
C TYR A 229 24.35 -7.18 4.93
N CYS A 230 23.72 -6.67 3.88
CA CYS A 230 23.12 -7.47 2.82
C CYS A 230 24.19 -8.30 2.08
N SER A 231 25.31 -7.67 1.73
CA SER A 231 26.39 -8.29 0.96
C SER A 231 27.06 -9.46 1.67
N THR A 232 26.94 -9.55 3.00
CA THR A 232 27.44 -10.70 3.79
C THR A 232 26.86 -12.03 3.29
N CYS A 233 25.57 -12.03 2.93
CA CYS A 233 24.88 -13.20 2.37
C CYS A 233 24.71 -13.11 0.85
N HIS A 234 24.28 -11.96 0.32
CA HIS A 234 23.89 -11.80 -1.10
C HIS A 234 25.07 -11.61 -2.07
N LYS A 235 26.28 -11.41 -1.57
CA LYS A 235 27.52 -11.28 -2.36
C LYS A 235 27.55 -10.12 -3.37
N THR A 236 26.55 -9.23 -3.35
CA THR A 236 26.51 -7.97 -4.10
C THR A 236 26.01 -6.83 -3.21
N GLU A 237 26.21 -5.58 -3.63
CA GLU A 237 25.72 -4.40 -2.90
C GLU A 237 24.20 -4.26 -3.07
N LEU A 238 23.46 -4.17 -1.96
CA LEU A 238 22.01 -4.01 -1.98
C LEU A 238 21.55 -2.77 -1.19
N PRO A 239 20.57 -1.99 -1.71
CA PRO A 239 20.13 -2.00 -3.10
C PRO A 239 21.29 -1.60 -4.01
N HIS A 240 21.27 -2.10 -5.24
CA HIS A 240 22.32 -1.83 -6.22
C HIS A 240 22.56 -0.31 -6.36
N ALA A 241 23.82 0.09 -6.52
CA ALA A 241 24.16 1.49 -6.76
C ALA A 241 23.46 2.00 -8.05
N ASN A 242 23.14 3.30 -8.13
CA ASN A 242 22.58 3.89 -9.36
C ASN A 242 23.50 3.69 -10.58
N SER A 243 24.80 3.54 -10.35
CA SER A 243 25.80 3.24 -11.39
C SER A 243 25.87 1.75 -11.77
N TRP A 244 25.10 0.87 -11.16
CA TRP A 244 25.18 -0.57 -11.40
C TRP A 244 24.96 -0.93 -12.88
N ILE A 245 24.02 -0.27 -13.57
CA ILE A 245 23.77 -0.50 -15.01
C ILE A 245 25.04 -0.36 -15.86
N VAL A 246 25.97 0.53 -15.48
CA VAL A 246 27.21 0.74 -16.25
C VAL A 246 28.39 -0.11 -15.77
N SER A 247 28.35 -0.67 -14.56
CA SER A 247 29.46 -1.44 -13.97
C SER A 247 29.19 -2.94 -13.82
N HIS A 248 27.94 -3.39 -13.84
CA HIS A 248 27.56 -4.78 -13.54
C HIS A 248 28.20 -5.81 -14.48
N GLY A 249 28.48 -5.45 -15.72
CA GLY A 249 29.16 -6.34 -16.67
C GLY A 249 30.56 -6.76 -16.20
N LYS A 250 31.26 -5.95 -15.41
CA LYS A 250 32.55 -6.32 -14.81
C LYS A 250 32.37 -7.32 -13.66
N GLU A 251 31.33 -7.13 -12.85
CA GLU A 251 30.97 -8.00 -11.73
C GLU A 251 30.54 -9.38 -12.23
N VAL A 252 29.62 -9.43 -13.21
CA VAL A 252 29.16 -10.69 -13.82
C VAL A 252 30.30 -11.48 -14.48
N LYS A 253 31.27 -10.79 -15.08
CA LYS A 253 32.46 -11.44 -15.67
C LYS A 253 33.50 -11.92 -14.66
N SER A 254 33.45 -11.42 -13.44
CA SER A 254 34.52 -11.66 -12.47
C SER A 254 34.57 -13.13 -12.03
N SER A 255 33.41 -13.80 -11.95
CA SER A 255 33.31 -15.24 -11.76
C SER A 255 31.90 -15.77 -12.11
N ASN A 256 31.79 -17.09 -12.30
CA ASN A 256 30.49 -17.74 -12.52
C ASN A 256 29.59 -17.64 -11.28
N GLU A 257 30.17 -17.60 -10.08
CA GLU A 257 29.48 -17.42 -8.81
C GLU A 257 28.90 -16.00 -8.68
N ALA A 258 29.61 -14.98 -9.19
CA ALA A 258 29.10 -13.61 -9.23
C ALA A 258 27.88 -13.50 -10.17
N ALA A 259 27.91 -14.17 -11.32
CA ALA A 259 26.76 -14.27 -12.22
C ALA A 259 25.58 -15.04 -11.58
N ALA A 260 25.86 -16.17 -10.94
CA ALA A 260 24.85 -16.96 -10.22
C ALA A 260 24.26 -16.21 -8.99
N GLY A 261 25.02 -15.27 -8.42
CA GLY A 261 24.58 -14.35 -7.36
C GLY A 261 23.31 -13.58 -7.72
N CYS A 262 23.23 -13.08 -8.96
CA CYS A 262 22.08 -12.33 -9.46
C CYS A 262 20.80 -13.20 -9.49
N THR A 263 20.94 -14.48 -9.85
CA THR A 263 19.82 -15.42 -9.95
C THR A 263 19.27 -15.89 -8.61
N GLN A 264 19.91 -15.52 -7.50
CA GLN A 264 19.38 -15.79 -6.16
C GLN A 264 18.13 -14.94 -5.85
N CYS A 265 17.99 -13.79 -6.51
CA CYS A 265 16.84 -12.89 -6.33
C CYS A 265 16.08 -12.58 -7.62
N HIS A 266 16.73 -12.71 -8.78
CA HIS A 266 16.16 -12.40 -10.08
C HIS A 266 16.02 -13.64 -10.97
N SER A 267 15.04 -13.66 -11.86
CA SER A 267 14.95 -14.69 -12.89
C SER A 267 15.91 -14.39 -14.05
N GLU A 268 16.35 -15.43 -14.77
CA GLU A 268 17.21 -15.27 -15.96
C GLU A 268 16.58 -14.39 -17.05
N SER A 269 15.24 -14.34 -17.11
CA SER A 269 14.51 -13.46 -18.03
C SER A 269 14.79 -11.97 -17.79
N LEU A 270 15.21 -11.57 -16.58
CA LEU A 270 15.56 -10.18 -16.29
C LEU A 270 16.69 -9.69 -17.20
N CYS A 271 17.70 -10.53 -17.46
CA CYS A 271 18.83 -10.17 -18.32
C CYS A 271 18.35 -9.80 -19.72
N LYS A 272 17.36 -10.53 -20.25
CA LYS A 272 16.83 -10.34 -21.61
C LYS A 272 16.05 -9.02 -21.76
N ASN A 273 15.54 -8.46 -20.67
CA ASN A 273 14.80 -7.20 -20.71
C ASN A 273 15.69 -5.99 -21.05
N CYS A 274 17.00 -6.08 -20.78
CA CYS A 274 17.98 -5.02 -21.10
C CYS A 274 19.03 -5.48 -22.13
N HIS A 275 19.43 -6.76 -22.12
CA HIS A 275 20.42 -7.31 -23.04
C HIS A 275 19.74 -7.81 -24.32
N SER A 276 19.18 -6.88 -25.09
CA SER A 276 18.63 -7.15 -26.43
C SER A 276 19.70 -7.25 -27.52
N LEU A 277 20.94 -6.91 -27.17
CA LEU A 277 22.14 -7.01 -28.02
C LEU A 277 23.15 -7.91 -27.32
N GLU A 278 24.07 -8.49 -28.08
CA GLU A 278 25.16 -9.28 -27.53
C GLU A 278 25.99 -8.44 -26.54
N MET A 279 26.12 -8.96 -25.31
CA MET A 279 26.85 -8.34 -24.23
C MET A 279 27.94 -9.30 -23.72
N PRO A 280 29.18 -8.84 -23.55
CA PRO A 280 29.72 -7.52 -23.95
C PRO A 280 29.65 -7.35 -25.46
N HIS A 281 29.52 -6.11 -25.92
CA HIS A 281 29.57 -5.84 -27.36
C HIS A 281 30.86 -6.43 -27.96
N PRO A 282 30.79 -7.15 -29.09
CA PRO A 282 31.97 -7.73 -29.72
C PRO A 282 32.92 -6.63 -30.19
N GLN A 283 34.20 -6.96 -30.37
CA GLN A 283 35.21 -5.97 -30.81
C GLN A 283 34.86 -5.31 -32.15
N SER A 284 34.12 -6.02 -33.01
CA SER A 284 33.62 -5.52 -34.31
C SER A 284 32.33 -4.67 -34.21
N PHE A 285 31.79 -4.46 -33.01
CA PHE A 285 30.53 -3.74 -32.81
C PHE A 285 30.59 -2.32 -33.35
N LEU A 286 31.66 -1.56 -33.05
CA LEU A 286 31.82 -0.19 -33.55
C LEU A 286 31.91 -0.13 -35.08
N ALA A 287 32.39 -1.17 -35.77
CA ALA A 287 32.39 -1.19 -37.23
C ALA A 287 30.99 -1.46 -37.82
N ARG A 288 30.11 -2.14 -37.08
CA ARG A 288 28.81 -2.63 -37.55
C ARG A 288 27.62 -1.89 -36.94
N HIS A 289 27.85 -1.02 -35.95
CA HIS A 289 26.78 -0.36 -35.19
C HIS A 289 25.87 0.51 -36.08
N SER A 290 26.41 1.13 -37.14
CA SER A 290 25.61 1.91 -38.09
C SER A 290 24.58 1.06 -38.83
N SER A 291 24.94 -0.18 -39.16
CA SER A 291 24.04 -1.12 -39.84
C SER A 291 22.97 -1.65 -38.88
N LEU A 292 23.32 -1.84 -37.60
CA LEU A 292 22.36 -2.19 -36.56
C LEU A 292 21.34 -1.07 -36.33
N VAL A 293 21.78 0.18 -36.21
CA VAL A 293 20.87 1.34 -36.06
C VAL A 293 19.96 1.49 -37.27
N LYS A 294 20.46 1.26 -38.49
CA LYS A 294 19.63 1.28 -39.71
C LYS A 294 18.56 0.20 -39.73
N LYS A 295 18.85 -0.98 -39.18
CA LYS A 295 17.95 -2.14 -39.20
C LYS A 295 16.93 -2.11 -38.06
N ASP A 296 17.42 -1.92 -36.83
CA ASP A 296 16.65 -2.15 -35.60
C ASP A 296 16.32 -0.83 -34.86
N GLY A 297 16.81 0.31 -35.36
CA GLY A 297 16.68 1.62 -34.72
C GLY A 297 17.67 1.83 -33.57
N ASP A 298 17.65 3.03 -32.98
CA ASP A 298 18.54 3.44 -31.89
C ASP A 298 17.93 3.22 -30.49
N LYS A 299 16.63 2.90 -30.40
CA LYS A 299 15.89 2.75 -29.14
C LYS A 299 16.53 1.74 -28.17
N ASN A 300 17.04 0.63 -28.69
CA ASN A 300 17.68 -0.41 -27.88
C ASN A 300 18.99 0.09 -27.23
N CYS A 301 19.68 1.04 -27.87
CA CYS A 301 20.90 1.62 -27.33
C CYS A 301 20.61 2.50 -26.09
N TYR A 302 19.45 3.16 -26.07
CA TYR A 302 19.07 4.05 -24.95
C TYR A 302 18.67 3.31 -23.67
N GLN A 303 18.55 1.98 -23.71
CA GLN A 303 18.34 1.17 -22.51
C GLN A 303 19.55 1.23 -21.56
N CYS A 304 20.75 1.42 -22.11
CA CYS A 304 22.00 1.45 -21.35
C CYS A 304 22.82 2.74 -21.56
N HIS A 305 22.62 3.45 -22.68
CA HIS A 305 23.39 4.63 -23.03
C HIS A 305 22.53 5.90 -23.07
N LEU A 306 23.09 7.01 -22.62
CA LEU A 306 22.48 8.31 -22.79
C LEU A 306 22.68 8.84 -24.23
N LYS A 307 21.75 9.64 -24.74
CA LYS A 307 21.79 10.24 -26.10
C LYS A 307 23.06 11.07 -26.35
N GLU A 308 23.60 11.64 -25.29
CA GLU A 308 24.86 12.38 -25.26
C GLU A 308 26.03 11.49 -25.67
N SER A 309 25.94 10.17 -25.48
CA SER A 309 26.96 9.20 -25.92
C SER A 309 27.07 9.12 -27.44
N CYS A 310 25.94 9.11 -28.15
CA CYS A 310 25.92 9.19 -29.62
C CYS A 310 26.41 10.57 -30.08
N THR A 311 25.95 11.63 -29.40
CA THR A 311 26.31 13.00 -29.73
C THR A 311 27.82 13.25 -29.59
N ARG A 312 28.46 12.66 -28.56
CA ARG A 312 29.92 12.70 -28.39
C ARG A 312 30.67 12.19 -29.60
N CYS A 313 30.20 11.12 -30.26
CA CYS A 313 30.89 10.57 -31.43
C CYS A 313 30.38 11.05 -32.81
N HIS A 314 29.14 11.52 -32.91
CA HIS A 314 28.54 11.92 -34.19
C HIS A 314 28.42 13.44 -34.38
N LYS A 315 28.51 14.20 -33.28
CA LYS A 315 28.44 15.66 -33.29
C LYS A 315 29.73 16.31 -32.79
N TYR A 316 30.35 15.74 -31.75
CA TYR A 316 31.57 16.28 -31.13
C TYR A 316 32.86 15.57 -31.57
N HIS A 317 32.78 14.30 -31.97
CA HIS A 317 33.84 13.59 -32.70
C HIS A 317 33.46 13.72 -34.17
N ALA A 318 34.10 14.65 -34.86
CA ALA A 318 33.85 14.87 -36.27
C ALA A 318 34.85 14.04 -37.09
N HIS A 319 34.37 13.13 -37.93
CA HIS A 319 34.97 12.97 -39.25
C HIS A 319 33.93 13.11 -40.37
N PRO A 320 33.56 14.35 -40.73
CA PRO A 320 33.02 14.63 -42.05
C PRO A 320 33.94 15.63 -42.79
N GLY A 321 34.49 15.22 -43.93
CA GLY A 321 35.07 16.14 -44.93
C GLY A 321 36.60 16.31 -44.92
N ILE A 322 37.39 15.37 -44.40
CA ILE A 322 38.82 15.38 -44.69
C ILE A 322 38.97 14.97 -46.17
N PRO A 323 39.48 15.86 -47.05
CA PRO A 323 39.74 15.49 -48.42
C PRO A 323 40.74 14.32 -48.45
N GLU A 324 40.61 13.46 -49.46
CA GLU A 324 41.22 12.12 -49.49
C GLU A 324 42.76 12.13 -49.35
N ASP A 325 43.39 13.25 -49.71
CA ASP A 325 44.80 13.54 -49.54
C ASP A 325 45.21 13.70 -48.05
N LYS A 326 44.41 14.40 -47.25
CA LYS A 326 44.67 14.56 -45.82
C LYS A 326 44.36 13.30 -45.03
N LEU A 327 43.46 12.45 -45.52
CA LEU A 327 43.19 11.14 -44.92
C LEU A 327 44.41 10.21 -45.06
N LYS A 328 45.01 10.17 -46.26
CA LYS A 328 46.23 9.39 -46.54
C LYS A 328 47.44 9.87 -45.74
N LEU A 329 47.57 11.19 -45.52
CA LEU A 329 48.65 11.73 -44.70
C LEU A 329 48.55 11.27 -43.24
N LEU A 330 47.34 11.31 -42.68
CA LEU A 330 47.08 10.89 -41.30
C LEU A 330 47.28 9.38 -41.10
N HIS A 331 46.94 8.55 -42.10
CA HIS A 331 47.23 7.12 -42.05
C HIS A 331 48.73 6.83 -42.03
N LYS A 332 49.51 7.54 -42.85
CA LYS A 332 50.97 7.39 -42.91
C LYS A 332 51.68 7.83 -41.63
N GLU A 333 51.23 8.93 -41.01
CA GLU A 333 51.78 9.41 -39.74
C GLU A 333 51.43 8.51 -38.55
N ALA A 334 50.26 7.85 -38.60
CA ALA A 334 49.83 6.88 -37.62
C ALA A 334 50.39 5.46 -37.85
N GLY A 335 51.14 5.23 -38.94
CA GLY A 335 51.71 3.93 -39.28
C GLY A 335 50.66 2.87 -39.67
N LEU A 336 49.55 3.29 -40.26
CA LEU A 336 48.41 2.45 -40.64
C LEU A 336 48.38 2.08 -42.12
N ASP A 337 49.33 2.61 -42.91
CA ASP A 337 49.61 2.28 -44.32
C ASP A 337 51.04 1.72 -44.46
#